data_AF-A0A376V9X4-F1
#
_entry.id   AF-A0A376V9X4-F1
#
_cell.length_a   1.000
_cell.length_b   1.000
_cell.length_c   1.000
_cell.angle_alpha   90.00
_cell.angle_beta   90.00
_cell.angle_gamma   90.00
#
_symmetry.space_group_name_H-M   'P 1'
#
loop_
_entity.id
_entity.type
_entity.pdbx_description
1 polymer ?
#
loop_
_entity_poly.entity_id
_entity_poly.type
_entity_poly.pdbx_seq_one_letter_code
_entity_poly.pdbx_strand_id
1 'polypeptide(L)' 'MSRPLLQLALDHSSLEDAQRDVTLLKDSVDIVEAGTILCLNEGLGAVESLARTVPGQNHRR' A
#
# COMPACT_ATOMS: atom_id res chain seq x y z
N MET A 1 15.48 -0.77 17.56
CA MET A 1 14.06 -1.11 17.79
C MET A 1 13.52 -1.69 16.50
N SER A 2 12.93 -2.90 16.51
CA SER A 2 12.21 -3.42 15.33
C SER A 2 11.01 -2.53 15.03
N ARG A 3 10.71 -2.30 13.75
CA ARG A 3 9.48 -1.61 13.35
C ARG A 3 8.25 -2.38 13.87
N PRO A 4 7.19 -1.68 14.26
CA PRO A 4 5.98 -2.32 14.76
C PRO A 4 5.29 -3.04 13.61
N LEU A 5 5.04 -4.36 13.77
CA LEU A 5 4.41 -5.28 12.80
C LEU A 5 2.98 -4.86 12.45
N LEU A 6 2.84 -3.72 11.80
CA LEU A 6 1.58 -3.08 11.45
C LEU A 6 1.37 -3.14 9.94
N GLN A 7 0.14 -3.44 9.56
CA GLN A 7 -0.31 -3.50 8.18
C GLN A 7 -1.31 -2.38 7.92
N LEU A 8 -1.13 -1.68 6.80
CA LEU A 8 -2.11 -0.75 6.25
C LEU A 8 -2.90 -1.46 5.15
N ALA A 9 -4.17 -1.75 5.42
CA ALA A 9 -5.12 -2.28 4.43
C ALA A 9 -5.85 -1.12 3.73
N LEU A 10 -5.81 -1.10 2.40
CA LEU A 10 -6.37 -0.02 1.58
C LEU A 10 -7.65 -0.48 0.87
N ASP A 11 -8.79 -0.38 1.55
CA ASP A 11 -10.12 -0.70 0.98
C ASP A 11 -10.78 0.50 0.29
N HIS A 12 -9.97 1.35 -0.34
CA HIS A 12 -10.42 2.52 -1.09
C HIS A 12 -10.99 2.12 -2.46
N SER A 13 -11.94 2.90 -2.96
CA SER A 13 -12.47 2.73 -4.31
C SER A 13 -11.60 3.34 -5.40
N SER A 14 -10.63 4.18 -5.02
CA SER A 14 -9.84 5.00 -5.94
C SER A 14 -8.36 4.97 -5.57
N LEU A 15 -7.51 4.91 -6.60
CA LEU A 15 -6.06 4.84 -6.42
C LEU A 15 -5.47 6.10 -5.76
N GLU A 16 -6.05 7.27 -6.01
CA GLU A 16 -5.58 8.55 -5.46
C GLU A 16 -5.70 8.58 -3.92
N ASP A 17 -6.87 8.20 -3.38
CA ASP A 17 -7.10 8.12 -1.94
C ASP A 17 -6.15 7.11 -1.28
N ALA A 18 -5.97 5.95 -1.92
CA ALA A 18 -5.05 4.94 -1.46
C ALA A 18 -3.60 5.43 -1.38
N GLN A 19 -3.13 6.15 -2.41
CA GLN A 19 -1.78 6.71 -2.43
C GLN A 19 -1.58 7.80 -1.38
N ARG A 20 -2.62 8.60 -1.10
CA ARG A 20 -2.57 9.63 -0.07
C ARG A 20 -2.34 9.01 1.31
N ASP A 21 -3.08 7.97 1.66
CA ASP A 21 -2.94 7.29 2.94
C ASP A 21 -1.60 6.55 3.06
N VAL A 22 -1.13 5.88 2.00
CA VAL A 22 0.21 5.28 1.98
C VAL A 22 1.28 6.33 2.22
N THR A 23 1.20 7.47 1.55
CA THR A 23 2.20 8.54 1.71
C THR A 23 2.26 9.04 3.15
N LEU A 24 1.12 9.12 3.82
CA LEU A 24 1.02 9.57 5.22
C LEU A 24 1.51 8.52 6.23
N LEU A 25 1.29 7.23 5.96
CA LEU A 25 1.41 6.17 6.96
C LEU A 25 2.57 5.19 6.73
N LYS A 26 3.19 5.18 5.55
CA LYS A 26 4.24 4.20 5.15
C LYS A 26 5.41 4.08 6.13
N ASP A 27 5.78 5.15 6.84
CA ASP A 27 6.89 5.14 7.80
C ASP A 27 6.51 4.50 9.15
N SER A 28 5.21 4.28 9.37
CA SER A 28 4.64 3.70 10.60
C SER A 28 4.16 2.25 10.44
N VAL A 29 4.21 1.70 9.22
CA VAL A 29 3.74 0.35 8.90
C VAL A 29 4.81 -0.47 8.20
N ASP A 30 4.73 -1.78 8.33
CA ASP A 30 5.64 -2.73 7.66
C ASP A 30 5.07 -3.25 6.35
N ILE A 31 3.73 -3.35 6.25
CA ILE A 31 3.04 -3.90 5.10
C ILE A 31 2.00 -2.91 4.62
N VAL A 32 1.96 -2.69 3.30
CA VAL A 32 0.87 -2.01 2.62
C VAL A 32 0.16 -3.04 1.75
N GLU A 33 -1.13 -3.22 2.00
CA GLU A 33 -1.99 -4.16 1.28
C GLU A 33 -3.01 -3.40 0.43
N ALA A 34 -3.07 -3.72 -0.86
CA ALA A 34 -4.16 -3.27 -1.72
C ALA A 34 -5.41 -4.11 -1.42
N GLY A 35 -6.45 -3.47 -0.90
CA GLY A 35 -7.72 -4.13 -0.60
C GLY A 35 -8.42 -4.64 -1.87
N THR A 36 -9.39 -5.54 -1.67
CA THR A 36 -10.11 -6.17 -2.79
C THR A 36 -10.87 -5.14 -3.62
N ILE A 37 -11.52 -4.16 -2.96
CA ILE A 37 -12.28 -3.10 -3.64
C ILE A 37 -11.38 -2.27 -4.56
N LEU A 38 -10.19 -1.90 -4.09
CA LEU A 38 -9.22 -1.16 -4.87
C LEU A 38 -8.78 -1.95 -6.11
N CYS A 39 -8.46 -3.23 -5.92
CA CYS A 39 -8.05 -4.12 -7.01
C CYS A 39 -9.18 -4.35 -8.04
N LEU A 40 -10.45 -4.38 -7.61
CA LEU A 40 -11.59 -4.53 -8.52
C LEU A 40 -11.81 -3.29 -9.38
N ASN A 41 -11.62 -2.09 -8.82
CA ASN A 41 -11.86 -0.83 -9.53
C ASN A 41 -10.68 -0.43 -10.43
N GLU A 42 -9.45 -0.60 -9.95
CA GLU A 42 -8.24 -0.05 -10.59
C GLU A 42 -7.37 -1.14 -11.23
N GLY A 43 -7.71 -2.42 -11.00
CA GLY A 43 -6.94 -3.57 -11.46
C GLY A 43 -5.60 -3.74 -10.74
N LEU A 44 -4.74 -4.62 -11.27
CA LEU A 44 -3.41 -4.88 -10.70
C LEU A 44 -2.45 -3.69 -10.82
N GLY A 45 -2.74 -2.72 -11.70
CA GLY A 45 -1.96 -1.49 -11.83
C GLY A 45 -1.95 -0.63 -10.56
N ALA A 46 -2.96 -0.78 -9.69
CA ALA A 46 -2.95 -0.18 -8.36
C ALA A 46 -1.81 -0.72 -7.49
N VAL A 47 -1.59 -2.04 -7.49
CA VAL A 47 -0.52 -2.68 -6.71
C VAL A 47 0.85 -2.18 -7.16
N GLU A 48 1.09 -2.11 -8.47
CA GLU A 48 2.34 -1.58 -9.02
C GLU A 48 2.55 -0.09 -8.67
N SER A 49 1.47 0.68 -8.65
CA SER A 49 1.52 2.10 -8.31
C SER A 49 1.82 2.34 -6.84
N LEU A 50 1.20 1.57 -5.93
CA LEU A 50 1.48 1.61 -4.49
C LEU A 50 2.90 1.14 -4.17
N ALA A 51 3.39 0.11 -4.87
CA ALA A 51 4.76 -0.38 -4.71
C ALA A 51 5.81 0.69 -5.03
N ARG A 52 5.56 1.58 -6.00
CA ARG A 52 6.46 2.71 -6.31
C ARG A 52 6.49 3.77 -5.22
N THR A 53 5.46 3.87 -4.38
CA THR A 53 5.34 4.90 -3.33
C THR A 53 6.01 4.48 -2.00
N VAL A 54 6.18 3.17 -1.79
CA VAL A 54 6.77 2.58 -0.58
C VAL A 54 8.28 2.36 -0.78
N PRO A 55 9.15 3.01 0.02
CA PRO A 55 10.60 2.85 -0.11
C PRO A 55 11.06 1.48 0.41
N GLY A 56 11.91 0.79 -0.33
CA GLY A 56 12.62 -0.41 0.14
C GLY A 56 11.94 -1.77 -0.14
N GLN A 57 10.87 -1.81 -0.93
CA GLN A 57 10.20 -3.05 -1.33
C GLN A 57 10.97 -3.78 -2.45
N ASN A 58 12.26 -4.07 -2.24
CA ASN A 58 12.97 -4.99 -3.10
C ASN A 58 12.58 -6.42 -2.69
N HIS A 59 11.46 -6.89 -3.26
CA HIS A 59 11.14 -8.29 -3.52
C HIS A 59 11.56 -9.29 -2.42
N ARG A 60 10.86 -9.32 -1.28
CA ARG A 60 10.86 -10.52 -0.44
C ARG A 60 10.01 -11.58 -1.15
N ARG A 61 10.66 -12.39 -1.98
CA ARG A 61 10.18 -13.76 -2.27
C ARG A 61 10.16 -14.58 -1.00
#